data_AF-A0A023PSR8-F1
#
_entry.id   AF-A0A023PSR8-F1
#
_cell.length_a   1.000
_cell.length_b   1.000
_cell.length_c   1.000
_cell.angle_alpha   90.00
_cell.angle_beta   90.00
_cell.angle_gamma   90.00
#
_symmetry.space_group_name_H-M   'P 1'
#
loop_
_entity.id
_entity.type
_entity.pdbx_description
1 polymer ?
#
loop_
_entity_poly.entity_id
_entity_poly.type
_entity_poly.pdbx_seq_one_letter_code
_entity_poly.pdbx_strand_id
1 'polypeptide(L)'
;MAFTSGCNHPSFTLPWRTLLPYLVALHLLQLGSAQLTVVAPSLRVTANVGQDVVLRCHLSPCKDARSSDIRWIQQRSSRLVHHYRNGVDLGQMEEYKGRTELLRDGLSDGNLDLRITAVTSSDSGSYSCAVQDGDAYAEAVVNLEVSDPFSQIILYWTVALAVIITLLVGSFVVNVFLHRKKVAQSRELKRKDAELVEKAAALERKDAELAEQAALSKQRDAMLEKHVLKLEEKTDEVENWNSVLKKDSEEMGYGFAELKKLAAELEKHSEEMGTRDLKLERLAAKLEHQTKELEKQHSQFQRHFQNMYLSAGKQKKMVTKLEEHCEWMVRRNVKLEAAAVKVGHKAKESEKQKSELKERHEEMGQQAKESEKQKSELKERHEEMAEQTEAVVVETEE
;
A
#
# COMPACT_ATOMS: atom_id res chain seq x y z
N MET A 1 44.99 -132.49 126.44
CA MET A 1 43.66 -131.86 126.36
C MET A 1 43.67 -130.82 125.25
N ALA A 2 42.59 -130.82 124.46
CA ALA A 2 41.98 -129.77 123.61
C ALA A 2 42.78 -128.50 123.26
N PHE A 3 42.96 -128.19 121.96
CA PHE A 3 42.16 -127.28 121.08
C PHE A 3 42.25 -125.80 121.50
N THR A 4 42.63 -124.85 120.63
CA THR A 4 41.85 -124.30 119.49
C THR A 4 42.76 -123.97 118.29
N SER A 5 42.53 -124.45 117.06
CA SER A 5 41.56 -124.04 116.03
C SER A 5 41.65 -122.57 115.60
N GLY A 6 42.22 -122.36 114.40
CA GLY A 6 42.22 -121.12 113.62
C GLY A 6 41.67 -121.39 112.22
N CYS A 7 41.00 -120.38 111.67
CA CYS A 7 40.22 -120.35 110.43
C CYS A 7 41.02 -120.67 109.15
N ASN A 8 40.35 -121.12 108.08
CA ASN A 8 40.69 -120.73 106.70
C ASN A 8 39.52 -120.93 105.70
N HIS A 9 39.35 -119.92 104.85
CA HIS A 9 38.36 -119.79 103.77
C HIS A 9 38.54 -120.82 102.64
N PRO A 10 37.47 -121.27 101.96
CA PRO A 10 37.59 -122.07 100.74
C PRO A 10 37.81 -121.18 99.52
N SER A 11 38.99 -121.28 98.92
CA SER A 11 39.30 -120.79 97.57
C SER A 11 38.75 -121.78 96.54
N PHE A 12 37.63 -121.44 95.89
CA PHE A 12 37.17 -122.19 94.71
C PHE A 12 38.06 -121.84 93.50
N THR A 13 39.13 -122.60 93.33
CA THR A 13 39.96 -122.57 92.12
C THR A 13 39.37 -123.54 91.10
N LEU A 14 38.54 -123.03 90.18
CA LEU A 14 38.19 -123.78 88.98
C LEU A 14 39.49 -124.02 88.17
N PRO A 15 39.86 -125.28 87.85
CA PRO A 15 41.13 -125.56 87.19
C PRO A 15 41.10 -125.04 85.76
N TRP A 16 42.00 -124.11 85.45
CA TRP A 16 42.18 -123.46 84.14
C TRP A 16 42.24 -124.44 82.95
N ARG A 17 42.62 -125.70 83.22
CA ARG A 17 42.68 -126.80 82.25
C ARG A 17 41.33 -127.18 81.63
N THR A 18 40.21 -126.84 82.27
CA THR A 18 38.85 -127.12 81.74
C THR A 18 38.26 -125.95 80.93
N LEU A 19 38.78 -124.74 81.11
CA LEU A 19 38.34 -123.55 80.37
C LEU A 19 38.95 -123.49 78.96
N LEU A 20 40.19 -123.96 78.81
CA LEU A 20 40.90 -124.03 77.52
C LEU A 20 40.13 -124.75 76.40
N PRO A 21 39.65 -126.00 76.58
CA PRO A 21 38.89 -126.69 75.53
C PRO A 21 37.54 -126.02 75.26
N TYR A 22 36.90 -125.42 76.26
CA TYR A 22 35.64 -124.69 76.09
C TYR A 22 35.85 -123.38 75.32
N LEU A 23 36.92 -122.64 75.61
CA LEU A 23 37.33 -121.43 74.89
C LEU A 23 37.76 -121.75 73.45
N VAL A 24 38.48 -122.86 73.24
CA VAL A 24 38.85 -123.35 71.90
C VAL A 24 37.60 -123.79 71.14
N ALA A 25 36.66 -124.50 71.76
CA ALA A 25 35.38 -124.85 71.14
C ALA A 25 34.56 -123.59 70.81
N LEU A 26 34.54 -122.58 71.68
CA LEU A 26 33.88 -121.29 71.43
C LEU A 26 34.54 -120.53 70.27
N HIS A 27 35.87 -120.52 70.20
CA HIS A 27 36.63 -119.93 69.09
C HIS A 27 36.43 -120.68 67.78
N LEU A 28 36.34 -122.02 67.81
CA LEU A 28 36.05 -122.85 66.63
C LEU A 28 34.60 -122.69 66.15
N LEU A 29 33.64 -122.53 67.06
CA LEU A 29 32.25 -122.17 66.75
C LEU A 29 32.15 -120.76 66.13
N GLN A 30 32.98 -119.82 66.58
CA GLN A 30 33.07 -118.47 66.00
C GLN A 30 33.74 -118.46 64.61
N LEU A 31 34.62 -119.44 64.31
CA LEU A 31 35.29 -119.57 63.01
C LEU A 31 34.37 -120.11 61.89
N GLY A 32 33.20 -120.67 62.23
CA GLY A 32 32.28 -121.34 61.28
C GLY A 32 31.18 -120.46 60.66
N SER A 33 31.08 -119.18 61.02
CA SER A 33 30.05 -118.28 60.49
C SER A 33 30.67 -117.18 59.63
N ALA A 34 31.06 -117.50 58.40
CA ALA A 34 31.34 -116.46 57.41
C ALA A 34 30.05 -115.67 57.15
N GLN A 35 30.03 -114.37 57.47
CA GLN A 35 28.88 -113.50 57.20
C GLN A 35 28.75 -113.30 55.69
N LEU A 36 27.53 -113.44 55.17
CA LEU A 36 27.22 -113.17 53.77
C LEU A 36 27.43 -111.68 53.48
N THR A 37 28.19 -111.38 52.43
CA THR A 37 28.41 -110.01 51.95
C THR A 37 28.16 -109.93 50.45
N VAL A 38 27.82 -108.75 49.95
CA VAL A 38 27.75 -108.48 48.51
C VAL A 38 28.93 -107.59 48.16
N VAL A 39 29.59 -107.90 47.06
CA VAL A 39 30.75 -107.15 46.57
C VAL A 39 30.48 -106.65 45.17
N ALA A 40 30.67 -105.34 44.97
CA ALA A 40 30.68 -104.70 43.67
C ALA A 40 32.12 -104.63 43.15
N PRO A 41 32.54 -105.45 42.17
CA PRO A 41 33.91 -105.45 41.66
C PRO A 41 34.27 -104.14 40.93
N SER A 42 33.30 -103.45 40.36
CA SER A 42 33.48 -102.17 39.69
C SER A 42 32.57 -101.13 40.31
N LEU A 43 33.16 -100.22 41.10
CA LEU A 43 32.41 -99.15 41.78
C LEU A 43 31.87 -98.10 40.78
N ARG A 44 32.46 -98.02 39.58
CA ARG A 44 32.07 -97.09 38.52
C ARG A 44 31.97 -97.81 37.19
N VAL A 45 30.89 -97.58 36.47
CA VAL A 45 30.62 -98.09 35.14
C VAL A 45 30.19 -96.91 34.27
N THR A 46 30.75 -96.80 33.07
CA THR A 46 30.45 -95.72 32.12
C THR A 46 29.72 -96.27 30.90
N ALA A 47 28.78 -95.49 30.36
CA ALA A 47 28.07 -95.83 29.13
C ALA A 47 27.65 -94.55 28.38
N ASN A 48 27.46 -94.66 27.07
CA ASN A 48 26.81 -93.59 26.29
C ASN A 48 25.31 -93.87 26.17
N VAL A 49 24.52 -92.81 26.00
CA VAL A 49 23.08 -92.93 25.73
C VAL A 49 22.83 -93.90 24.57
N GLY A 50 21.88 -94.81 24.75
CA GLY A 50 21.49 -95.85 23.78
C GLY A 50 22.31 -97.14 23.85
N GLN A 51 23.38 -97.21 24.63
CA GLN A 51 24.13 -98.45 24.84
C GLN A 51 23.50 -99.34 25.91
N ASP A 52 23.85 -100.63 25.89
CA ASP A 52 23.53 -101.57 26.96
C ASP A 52 24.67 -101.60 27.96
N VAL A 53 24.34 -101.74 29.25
CA VAL A 53 25.33 -101.79 30.34
C VAL A 53 25.04 -102.96 31.27
N VAL A 54 26.09 -103.53 31.86
CA VAL A 54 25.98 -104.57 32.89
C VAL A 54 26.58 -104.05 34.19
N LEU A 55 25.74 -103.95 35.23
CA LEU A 55 26.15 -103.64 36.59
C LEU A 55 26.46 -104.94 37.31
N ARG A 56 27.69 -105.08 37.81
CA ARG A 56 28.19 -106.33 38.39
C ARG A 56 28.18 -106.30 39.90
N CYS A 57 27.68 -107.36 40.51
CA CYS A 57 27.73 -107.65 41.94
C CYS A 57 27.84 -109.16 42.15
N HIS A 58 28.47 -109.60 43.23
CA HIS A 58 28.52 -111.02 43.58
C HIS A 58 28.50 -111.22 45.09
N LEU A 59 28.09 -112.42 45.51
CA LEU A 59 28.13 -112.86 46.90
C LEU A 59 29.55 -113.25 47.32
N SER A 60 29.92 -112.89 48.54
CA SER A 60 31.14 -113.33 49.20
C SER A 60 30.80 -113.86 50.60
N PRO A 61 31.07 -115.14 50.90
CA PRO A 61 31.63 -116.16 50.00
C PRO A 61 30.67 -116.53 48.85
N CYS A 62 31.21 -117.05 47.75
CA CYS A 62 30.42 -117.51 46.60
C CYS A 62 29.43 -118.60 47.03
N LYS A 63 28.16 -118.42 46.68
CA LYS A 63 27.04 -119.33 47.01
C LYS A 63 25.98 -119.23 45.93
N ASP A 64 25.27 -120.33 45.69
CA ASP A 64 24.09 -120.34 44.80
C ASP A 64 23.02 -119.34 45.29
N ALA A 65 22.73 -118.35 44.44
CA ALA A 65 21.77 -117.27 44.69
C ALA A 65 20.40 -117.49 44.02
N ARG A 66 20.15 -118.65 43.39
CA ARG A 66 18.89 -118.90 42.66
C ARG A 66 17.65 -118.82 43.54
N SER A 67 17.76 -119.23 44.80
CA SER A 67 16.68 -119.16 45.80
C SER A 67 16.71 -117.88 46.64
N SER A 68 17.62 -116.95 46.38
CA SER A 68 17.71 -115.69 47.12
C SER A 68 16.72 -114.65 46.58
N ASP A 69 16.37 -113.66 47.42
CA ASP A 69 15.69 -112.44 46.99
C ASP A 69 16.73 -111.40 46.62
N ILE A 70 16.72 -110.97 45.35
CA ILE A 70 17.70 -110.05 44.79
C ILE A 70 16.96 -108.80 44.33
N ARG A 71 17.36 -107.64 44.85
CA ARG A 71 16.80 -106.34 44.50
C ARG A 71 17.87 -105.39 44.00
N TRP A 72 17.62 -104.84 42.82
CA TRP A 72 18.36 -103.71 42.29
C TRP A 72 17.55 -102.43 42.48
N ILE A 73 18.14 -101.45 43.15
CA ILE A 73 17.47 -100.20 43.53
C ILE A 73 18.36 -99.02 43.14
N GLN A 74 17.82 -98.08 42.37
CA GLN A 74 18.50 -96.82 42.11
C GLN A 74 18.34 -95.91 43.34
N GLN A 75 19.44 -95.59 44.03
CA GLN A 75 19.42 -94.94 45.35
C GLN A 75 18.82 -93.54 45.32
N ARG A 76 19.21 -92.71 44.34
CA ARG A 76 18.81 -91.29 44.25
C ARG A 76 17.30 -91.07 44.30
N SER A 77 16.58 -92.03 43.75
CA SER A 77 15.15 -91.94 43.44
C SER A 77 14.35 -93.05 44.13
N SER A 78 15.05 -93.91 44.91
CA SER A 78 14.51 -95.10 45.58
C SER A 78 13.71 -96.01 44.63
N ARG A 79 14.15 -96.07 43.39
CA ARG A 79 13.45 -96.68 42.27
C ARG A 79 13.78 -98.16 42.19
N LEU A 80 12.76 -99.02 42.17
CA LEU A 80 12.95 -100.47 41.98
C LEU A 80 13.28 -100.76 40.52
N VAL A 81 14.55 -101.07 40.27
CA VAL A 81 15.09 -101.32 38.93
C VAL A 81 14.80 -102.75 38.50
N HIS A 82 14.96 -103.70 39.42
CA HIS A 82 14.69 -105.12 39.17
C HIS A 82 14.49 -105.87 40.51
N HIS A 83 13.48 -106.73 40.58
CA HIS A 83 13.26 -107.62 41.72
C HIS A 83 13.12 -109.06 41.26
N TYR A 84 13.99 -109.91 41.79
CA TYR A 84 13.98 -111.35 41.55
C TYR A 84 13.81 -112.10 42.87
N ARG A 85 13.04 -113.19 42.85
CA ARG A 85 12.91 -114.11 43.99
C ARG A 85 12.56 -115.51 43.50
N ASN A 86 13.28 -116.53 43.99
CA ASN A 86 12.94 -117.95 43.77
C ASN A 86 12.72 -118.34 42.30
N GLY A 87 13.58 -117.89 41.40
CA GLY A 87 13.49 -118.24 39.97
C GLY A 87 12.60 -117.31 39.13
N VAL A 88 11.96 -116.30 39.73
CA VAL A 88 10.97 -115.45 39.06
C VAL A 88 11.26 -113.97 39.25
N ASP A 89 11.05 -113.17 38.19
CA ASP A 89 11.07 -111.70 38.28
C ASP A 89 9.72 -111.19 38.74
N LEU A 90 9.70 -110.51 39.89
CA LEU A 90 8.48 -110.08 40.56
C LEU A 90 8.04 -108.68 40.14
N GLY A 91 8.97 -107.81 39.79
CA GLY A 91 8.62 -106.42 39.50
C GLY A 91 9.77 -105.54 39.05
N GLN A 92 9.39 -104.56 38.25
CA GLN A 92 10.18 -103.43 37.78
C GLN A 92 9.25 -102.23 37.79
N MET A 93 9.76 -101.04 38.07
CA MET A 93 8.97 -99.84 37.83
C MET A 93 8.93 -99.47 36.34
N GLU A 94 7.97 -98.62 35.98
CA GLU A 94 7.62 -98.34 34.58
C GLU A 94 8.80 -97.88 33.71
N GLU A 95 9.68 -97.04 34.23
CA GLU A 95 10.85 -96.53 33.50
C GLU A 95 11.97 -97.56 33.23
N TYR A 96 11.94 -98.69 33.94
CA TYR A 96 12.87 -99.82 33.76
C TYR A 96 12.20 -101.04 33.11
N LYS A 97 10.88 -101.00 32.95
CA LYS A 97 10.09 -102.13 32.47
C LYS A 97 10.53 -102.57 31.08
N GLY A 98 10.94 -103.84 30.96
CA GLY A 98 11.40 -104.41 29.69
C GLY A 98 12.78 -103.93 29.25
N ARG A 99 13.48 -103.13 30.07
CA ARG A 99 14.86 -102.67 29.84
C ARG A 99 15.86 -103.34 30.75
N THR A 100 15.42 -104.07 31.77
CA THR A 100 16.32 -104.68 32.77
C THR A 100 16.19 -106.19 32.84
N GLU A 101 17.33 -106.86 33.00
CA GLU A 101 17.41 -108.32 33.09
C GLU A 101 18.51 -108.74 34.06
N LEU A 102 18.15 -109.59 35.03
CA LEU A 102 19.12 -110.25 35.90
C LEU A 102 19.74 -111.46 35.16
N LEU A 103 21.06 -111.46 35.01
CA LEU A 103 21.77 -112.51 34.27
C LEU A 103 21.73 -113.84 35.03
N ARG A 104 21.07 -114.84 34.44
CA ARG A 104 20.81 -116.13 35.12
C ARG A 104 22.01 -117.05 35.22
N ASP A 105 22.88 -117.02 34.20
CA ASP A 105 23.98 -117.99 34.06
C ASP A 105 24.97 -117.94 35.22
N GLY A 106 25.14 -116.78 35.86
CA GLY A 106 26.07 -116.60 36.96
C GLY A 106 25.49 -116.83 38.36
N LEU A 107 24.19 -117.07 38.50
CA LEU A 107 23.53 -117.15 39.82
C LEU A 107 24.02 -118.34 40.66
N SER A 108 24.41 -119.46 40.03
CA SER A 108 24.96 -120.63 40.75
C SER A 108 26.26 -120.33 41.47
N ASP A 109 27.05 -119.38 40.95
CA ASP A 109 28.34 -118.98 41.50
C ASP A 109 28.20 -117.73 42.40
N GLY A 110 26.97 -117.24 42.59
CA GLY A 110 26.66 -116.07 43.39
C GLY A 110 26.80 -114.75 42.65
N ASN A 111 26.87 -114.73 41.31
CA ASN A 111 26.86 -113.49 40.53
C ASN A 111 25.44 -112.95 40.40
N LEU A 112 25.30 -111.63 40.53
CA LEU A 112 24.03 -110.90 40.65
C LEU A 112 23.91 -109.83 39.56
N ASP A 113 24.59 -110.04 38.44
CA ASP A 113 24.78 -109.06 37.38
C ASP A 113 23.46 -108.63 36.76
N LEU A 114 23.24 -107.32 36.64
CA LEU A 114 22.06 -106.73 36.03
C LEU A 114 22.43 -106.06 34.70
N ARG A 115 21.77 -106.45 33.62
CA ARG A 115 21.81 -105.72 32.35
C ARG A 115 20.72 -104.67 32.31
N ILE A 116 21.08 -103.45 31.89
CA ILE A 116 20.15 -102.37 31.54
C ILE A 116 20.37 -102.03 30.06
N THR A 117 19.33 -102.14 29.24
CA THR A 117 19.40 -101.91 27.80
C THR A 117 19.03 -100.48 27.43
N ALA A 118 19.67 -99.96 26.38
CA ALA A 118 19.45 -98.62 25.84
C ALA A 118 19.39 -97.55 26.94
N VAL A 119 20.50 -97.36 27.65
CA VAL A 119 20.58 -96.42 28.78
C VAL A 119 20.27 -94.98 28.33
N THR A 120 19.66 -94.23 29.23
CA THR A 120 19.28 -92.83 29.06
C THR A 120 20.06 -91.96 30.05
N SER A 121 20.08 -90.65 29.85
CA SER A 121 20.73 -89.72 30.79
C SER A 121 20.12 -89.80 32.20
N SER A 122 18.82 -90.14 32.33
CA SER A 122 18.16 -90.36 33.63
C SER A 122 18.60 -91.63 34.35
N ASP A 123 19.23 -92.57 33.66
CA ASP A 123 19.73 -93.80 34.29
C ASP A 123 21.06 -93.57 35.02
N SER A 124 21.73 -92.43 34.83
CA SER A 124 22.96 -92.14 35.57
C SER A 124 22.68 -91.97 37.07
N GLY A 125 23.43 -92.69 37.91
CA GLY A 125 23.30 -92.64 39.36
C GLY A 125 23.87 -93.87 40.06
N SER A 126 23.64 -93.92 41.38
CA SER A 126 24.07 -95.03 42.24
C SER A 126 22.99 -96.11 42.30
N TYR A 127 23.39 -97.36 42.11
CA TYR A 127 22.55 -98.54 42.13
C TYR A 127 22.99 -99.45 43.27
N SER A 128 22.07 -99.82 44.14
CA SER A 128 22.27 -100.82 45.19
C SER A 128 21.84 -102.19 44.68
N CYS A 129 22.72 -103.18 44.81
CA CYS A 129 22.40 -104.59 44.68
C CYS A 129 22.25 -105.16 46.09
N ALA A 130 21.01 -105.42 46.49
CA ALA A 130 20.66 -105.95 47.80
C ALA A 130 20.21 -107.40 47.68
N VAL A 131 20.71 -108.26 48.57
CA VAL A 131 20.34 -109.67 48.64
C VAL A 131 19.80 -109.99 50.02
N GLN A 132 18.65 -110.65 50.04
CA GLN A 132 18.07 -111.25 51.24
C GLN A 132 18.08 -112.78 51.06
N ASP A 133 18.75 -113.47 51.97
CA ASP A 133 18.90 -114.93 51.98
C ASP A 133 18.58 -115.47 53.38
N GLY A 134 17.33 -115.91 53.58
CA GLY A 134 16.78 -116.17 54.91
C GLY A 134 16.81 -114.89 55.76
N ASP A 135 17.43 -114.94 56.93
CA ASP A 135 17.59 -113.79 57.83
C ASP A 135 18.80 -112.90 57.49
N ALA A 136 19.66 -113.33 56.56
CA ALA A 136 20.84 -112.57 56.16
C ALA A 136 20.49 -111.51 55.11
N TYR A 137 20.95 -110.28 55.33
CA TYR A 137 20.86 -109.16 54.39
C TYR A 137 22.26 -108.65 54.08
N ALA A 138 22.55 -108.43 52.80
CA ALA A 138 23.78 -107.82 52.36
C ALA A 138 23.54 -106.94 51.13
N GLU A 139 24.30 -105.86 50.98
CA GLU A 139 24.19 -104.96 49.84
C GLU A 139 25.54 -104.40 49.38
N ALA A 140 25.62 -104.03 48.11
CA ALA A 140 26.73 -103.28 47.54
C ALA A 140 26.23 -102.21 46.56
N VAL A 141 27.03 -101.16 46.36
CA VAL A 141 26.67 -100.03 45.50
C VAL A 141 27.58 -99.97 44.27
N VAL A 142 26.97 -99.74 43.11
CA VAL A 142 27.64 -99.50 41.81
C VAL A 142 27.18 -98.14 41.29
N ASN A 143 28.10 -97.32 40.79
CA ASN A 143 27.76 -96.04 40.17
C ASN A 143 27.79 -96.16 38.64
N LEU A 144 26.69 -95.78 37.98
CA LEU A 144 26.57 -95.70 36.54
C LEU A 144 26.65 -94.24 36.08
N GLU A 145 27.61 -93.94 35.22
CA GLU A 145 27.78 -92.63 34.59
C GLU A 145 27.38 -92.72 33.10
N VAL A 146 26.29 -92.06 32.74
CA VAL A 146 25.80 -92.05 31.36
C VAL A 146 26.16 -90.73 30.69
N SER A 147 26.95 -90.79 29.62
CA SER A 147 27.35 -89.64 28.82
C SER A 147 26.39 -89.43 27.64
N ASP A 148 25.99 -88.19 27.41
CA ASP A 148 25.16 -87.77 26.27
C ASP A 148 25.88 -86.70 25.43
N PRO A 149 26.82 -87.11 24.55
CA PRO A 149 27.55 -86.17 23.71
C PRO A 149 26.65 -85.53 22.64
N PHE A 150 25.59 -86.21 22.20
CA PHE A 150 24.73 -85.75 21.11
C PHE A 150 23.84 -84.59 21.54
N SER A 151 23.25 -84.63 22.75
CA SER A 151 22.46 -83.52 23.26
C SER A 151 23.29 -82.25 23.42
N GLN A 152 24.56 -82.37 23.86
CA GLN A 152 25.46 -81.21 23.95
C GLN A 152 25.70 -80.60 22.58
N ILE A 153 26.03 -81.43 21.58
CA ILE A 153 26.24 -80.98 20.20
C ILE A 153 25.00 -80.23 19.69
N ILE A 154 23.80 -80.80 19.84
CA ILE A 154 22.56 -80.16 19.37
C ILE A 154 22.34 -78.79 20.04
N LEU A 155 22.58 -78.67 21.35
CA LEU A 155 22.45 -77.40 22.07
C LEU A 155 23.44 -76.34 21.55
N TYR A 156 24.71 -76.69 21.36
CA TYR A 156 25.72 -75.76 20.84
C TYR A 156 25.38 -75.23 19.45
N TRP A 157 25.01 -76.11 18.52
CA TRP A 157 24.64 -75.71 17.16
C TRP A 157 23.36 -74.85 17.14
N THR A 158 22.38 -75.17 17.97
CA THR A 158 21.14 -74.38 18.09
C THR A 158 21.44 -72.95 18.55
N VAL A 159 22.29 -72.78 19.57
CA VAL A 159 22.71 -71.45 20.05
C VAL A 159 23.51 -70.71 18.99
N ALA A 160 24.44 -71.38 18.31
CA ALA A 160 25.24 -70.77 17.25
C ALA A 160 24.37 -70.25 16.08
N LEU A 161 23.39 -71.04 15.64
CA LEU A 161 22.44 -70.64 14.59
C LEU A 161 21.61 -69.42 15.02
N ALA A 162 21.13 -69.39 16.27
CA ALA A 162 20.38 -68.25 16.79
C ALA A 162 21.23 -66.96 16.77
N VAL A 163 22.48 -67.01 17.20
CA VAL A 163 23.40 -65.86 17.17
C VAL A 163 23.65 -65.39 15.74
N ILE A 164 23.94 -66.31 14.81
CA ILE A 164 24.16 -65.97 13.40
C ILE A 164 22.93 -65.29 12.79
N ILE A 165 21.72 -65.83 13.04
CA ILE A 165 20.47 -65.23 12.54
C ILE A 165 20.29 -63.82 13.09
N THR A 166 20.53 -63.59 14.38
CA THR A 166 20.40 -62.24 14.98
C THR A 166 21.38 -61.23 14.37
N LEU A 167 22.62 -61.65 14.11
CA LEU A 167 23.63 -60.80 13.45
C LEU A 167 23.25 -60.47 12.00
N LEU A 168 22.74 -61.45 11.26
CA LEU A 168 22.30 -61.26 9.88
C LEU A 168 21.12 -60.29 9.80
N VAL A 169 20.13 -60.43 10.68
CA VAL A 169 18.99 -59.50 10.76
C VAL A 169 19.46 -58.09 11.14
N GLY A 170 20.34 -57.97 12.13
CA GLY A 170 20.93 -56.69 12.52
C GLY A 170 21.69 -56.02 11.37
N SER A 171 22.55 -56.76 10.68
CA SER A 171 23.28 -56.30 9.49
C SER A 171 22.34 -55.85 8.37
N PHE A 172 21.28 -56.62 8.10
CA PHE A 172 20.28 -56.27 7.09
C PHE A 172 19.58 -54.94 7.43
N VAL A 173 19.16 -54.75 8.67
CA VAL A 173 18.52 -53.50 9.12
C VAL A 173 19.46 -52.30 8.98
N VAL A 174 20.73 -52.46 9.40
CA VAL A 174 21.75 -51.41 9.25
C VAL A 174 21.98 -51.08 7.77
N ASN A 175 22.11 -52.08 6.90
CA ASN A 175 22.29 -51.87 5.46
C ASN A 175 21.09 -51.13 4.85
N VAL A 176 19.85 -51.51 5.20
CA VAL A 176 18.63 -50.82 4.74
C VAL A 176 18.62 -49.36 5.23
N PHE A 177 18.98 -49.12 6.49
CA PHE A 177 19.06 -47.78 7.05
C PHE A 177 20.11 -46.90 6.33
N LEU A 178 21.31 -47.44 6.12
CA LEU A 178 22.38 -46.77 5.38
C LEU A 178 21.96 -46.48 3.93
N HIS A 179 21.28 -47.42 3.27
CA HIS A 179 20.76 -47.21 1.92
C HIS A 179 19.70 -46.09 1.88
N ARG A 180 18.75 -46.09 2.82
CA ARG A 180 17.74 -45.02 2.94
C ARG A 180 18.40 -43.65 3.17
N LYS A 181 19.40 -43.58 4.06
CA LYS A 181 20.16 -42.36 4.33
C LYS A 181 20.91 -41.85 3.10
N LYS A 182 21.61 -42.75 2.38
CA LYS A 182 22.33 -42.41 1.13
C LYS A 182 21.39 -41.90 0.04
N VAL A 183 20.21 -42.53 -0.13
CA VAL A 183 19.20 -42.09 -1.09
C VAL A 183 18.65 -40.71 -0.73
N ALA A 184 18.38 -40.44 0.55
CA ALA A 184 17.90 -39.13 0.99
C ALA A 184 18.94 -38.02 0.71
N GLN A 185 20.21 -38.24 1.05
CA GLN A 185 21.29 -37.28 0.76
C GLN A 185 21.47 -37.06 -0.74
N SER A 186 21.39 -38.12 -1.56
CA SER A 186 21.49 -37.97 -3.02
C SER A 186 20.33 -37.14 -3.60
N ARG A 187 19.11 -37.26 -3.06
CA ARG A 187 17.97 -36.43 -3.48
C ARG A 187 18.16 -34.97 -3.10
N GLU A 188 18.66 -34.70 -1.90
CA GLU A 188 18.93 -33.32 -1.45
C GLU A 188 20.01 -32.66 -2.32
N LEU A 189 21.09 -33.39 -2.63
CA LEU A 189 22.14 -32.89 -3.51
C LEU A 189 21.60 -32.58 -4.91
N LYS A 190 20.81 -33.49 -5.51
CA LYS A 190 20.15 -33.25 -6.81
C LYS A 190 19.24 -32.01 -6.80
N ARG A 191 18.54 -31.75 -5.69
CA ARG A 191 17.70 -30.55 -5.54
C ARG A 191 18.56 -29.28 -5.48
N LYS A 192 19.66 -29.31 -4.74
CA LYS A 192 20.63 -28.20 -4.67
C LYS A 192 21.27 -27.94 -6.03
N ASP A 193 21.65 -28.98 -6.77
CA ASP A 193 22.20 -28.85 -8.12
C ASP A 193 21.17 -28.22 -9.08
N ALA A 194 19.90 -28.66 -9.03
CA ALA A 194 18.83 -28.06 -9.82
C ALA A 194 18.59 -26.58 -9.47
N GLU A 195 18.59 -26.22 -8.19
CA GLU A 195 18.45 -24.83 -7.74
C GLU A 195 19.64 -23.97 -8.18
N LEU A 196 20.86 -24.50 -8.16
CA LEU A 196 22.05 -23.81 -8.65
C LEU A 196 21.99 -23.58 -10.16
N VAL A 197 21.52 -24.55 -10.94
CA VAL A 197 21.33 -24.40 -12.39
C VAL A 197 20.28 -23.32 -12.68
N GLU A 198 19.16 -23.29 -11.96
CA GLU A 198 18.14 -22.27 -12.11
C GLU A 198 18.68 -20.86 -11.76
N LYS A 199 19.41 -20.75 -10.65
CA LYS A 199 20.07 -19.50 -10.24
C LYS A 199 21.11 -19.04 -11.26
N ALA A 200 21.91 -19.95 -11.82
CA ALA A 200 22.88 -19.64 -12.86
C ALA A 200 22.20 -19.10 -14.12
N ALA A 201 21.11 -19.74 -14.57
CA ALA A 201 20.33 -19.27 -15.71
C ALA A 201 19.67 -17.91 -15.45
N ALA A 202 19.20 -17.65 -14.22
CA ALA A 202 18.65 -16.35 -13.83
C ALA A 202 19.73 -15.24 -13.80
N LEU A 203 20.95 -15.58 -13.37
CA LEU A 203 22.09 -14.65 -13.39
C LEU A 203 22.45 -14.28 -14.82
N GLU A 204 22.53 -15.26 -15.73
CA GLU A 204 22.84 -15.03 -17.14
C GLU A 204 21.80 -14.11 -17.81
N ARG A 205 20.51 -14.27 -17.49
CA ARG A 205 19.46 -13.34 -17.95
C ARG A 205 19.66 -11.93 -17.43
N LYS A 206 20.03 -11.76 -16.15
CA LYS A 206 20.33 -10.45 -15.57
C LYS A 206 21.56 -9.81 -16.21
N ASP A 207 22.59 -10.60 -16.49
CA ASP A 207 23.78 -10.10 -17.18
C ASP A 207 23.44 -9.62 -18.60
N ALA A 208 22.54 -10.32 -19.31
CA ALA A 208 22.03 -9.89 -20.60
C ALA A 208 21.19 -8.59 -20.51
N GLU A 209 20.30 -8.46 -19.52
CA GLU A 209 19.53 -7.23 -19.26
C GLU A 209 20.45 -6.03 -18.95
N LEU A 210 21.49 -6.25 -18.13
CA LEU A 210 22.48 -5.22 -17.81
C LEU A 210 23.29 -4.82 -19.05
N ALA A 211 23.65 -5.77 -19.91
CA ALA A 211 24.33 -5.47 -21.16
C ALA A 211 23.45 -4.64 -22.11
N GLU A 212 22.15 -4.92 -22.18
CA GLU A 212 21.18 -4.11 -22.95
C GLU A 212 21.05 -2.69 -22.36
N GLN A 213 20.94 -2.57 -21.04
CA GLN A 213 20.88 -1.27 -20.37
C GLN A 213 22.17 -0.45 -20.58
N ALA A 214 23.33 -1.10 -20.55
CA ALA A 214 24.61 -0.47 -20.85
C ALA A 214 24.68 0.02 -22.30
N ALA A 215 24.16 -0.76 -23.27
CA ALA A 215 24.07 -0.36 -24.66
C ALA A 215 23.15 0.87 -24.84
N LEU A 216 22.00 0.90 -24.17
CA LEU A 216 21.07 2.05 -24.17
C LEU A 216 21.70 3.30 -23.54
N SER A 217 22.43 3.15 -22.44
CA SER A 217 23.17 4.28 -21.84
C SER A 217 24.19 4.83 -22.82
N LYS A 218 24.99 3.97 -23.44
CA LYS A 218 25.99 4.37 -24.43
C LYS A 218 25.36 5.10 -25.63
N GLN A 219 24.19 4.65 -26.10
CA GLN A 219 23.44 5.33 -27.15
C GLN A 219 22.97 6.72 -26.70
N ARG A 220 22.49 6.84 -25.46
CA ARG A 220 22.09 8.13 -24.88
C ARG A 220 23.28 9.08 -24.76
N ASP A 221 24.43 8.59 -24.33
CA ASP A 221 25.66 9.37 -24.20
C ASP A 221 26.11 9.90 -25.57
N ALA A 222 26.10 9.05 -26.61
CA ALA A 222 26.41 9.46 -27.98
C ALA A 222 25.40 10.49 -28.53
N MET A 223 24.11 10.34 -28.21
CA MET A 223 23.09 11.34 -28.56
C MET A 223 23.30 12.65 -27.80
N LEU A 224 23.70 12.58 -26.53
CA LEU A 224 23.99 13.74 -25.70
C LEU A 224 25.20 14.50 -26.25
N GLU A 225 26.29 13.81 -26.61
CA GLU A 225 27.44 14.42 -27.28
C GLU A 225 27.02 15.15 -28.56
N LYS A 226 26.14 14.55 -29.37
CA LYS A 226 25.62 15.20 -30.57
C LYS A 226 24.81 16.46 -30.23
N HIS A 227 24.01 16.44 -29.16
CA HIS A 227 23.30 17.63 -28.70
C HIS A 227 24.25 18.70 -28.14
N VAL A 228 25.31 18.30 -27.44
CA VAL A 228 26.36 19.21 -26.94
C VAL A 228 27.05 19.91 -28.11
N LEU A 229 27.51 19.16 -29.12
CA LEU A 229 28.11 19.73 -30.33
C LEU A 229 27.17 20.73 -31.02
N LYS A 230 25.87 20.43 -31.06
CA LYS A 230 24.85 21.32 -31.65
C LYS A 230 24.59 22.57 -30.79
N LEU A 231 24.73 22.46 -29.47
CA LEU A 231 24.64 23.60 -28.56
C LEU A 231 25.88 24.49 -28.66
N GLU A 232 27.07 23.90 -28.83
CA GLU A 232 28.30 24.65 -29.09
C GLU A 232 28.17 25.45 -30.40
N GLU A 233 27.73 24.82 -31.50
CA GLU A 233 27.45 25.52 -32.77
C GLU A 233 26.47 26.69 -32.59
N LYS A 234 25.37 26.47 -31.86
CA LYS A 234 24.42 27.55 -31.54
C LYS A 234 24.99 28.63 -30.63
N THR A 235 25.92 28.26 -29.74
CA THR A 235 26.58 29.22 -28.87
C THR A 235 27.48 30.13 -29.71
N ASP A 236 28.22 29.55 -30.65
CA ASP A 236 29.02 30.31 -31.62
C ASP A 236 28.12 31.23 -32.49
N GLU A 237 26.95 30.74 -32.94
CA GLU A 237 25.97 31.59 -33.64
C GLU A 237 25.48 32.75 -32.77
N VAL A 238 25.17 32.51 -31.50
CA VAL A 238 24.74 33.55 -30.56
C VAL A 238 25.85 34.55 -30.30
N GLU A 239 27.10 34.10 -30.16
CA GLU A 239 28.25 34.98 -29.98
C GLU A 239 28.47 35.86 -31.22
N ASN A 240 28.30 35.30 -32.42
CA ASN A 240 28.30 36.07 -33.66
C ASN A 240 27.15 37.10 -33.70
N TRP A 241 25.91 36.69 -33.40
CA TRP A 241 24.78 37.63 -33.30
C TRP A 241 25.03 38.72 -32.25
N ASN A 242 25.61 38.39 -31.11
CA ASN A 242 25.97 39.34 -30.07
C ASN A 242 27.04 40.35 -30.57
N SER A 243 28.00 39.90 -31.38
CA SER A 243 28.98 40.79 -32.01
C SER A 243 28.33 41.78 -33.00
N VAL A 244 27.34 41.32 -33.78
CA VAL A 244 26.53 42.16 -34.67
C VAL A 244 25.72 43.16 -33.85
N LEU A 245 25.04 42.69 -32.80
CA LEU A 245 24.21 43.53 -31.93
C LEU A 245 25.04 44.59 -31.19
N LYS A 246 26.28 44.25 -30.81
CA LYS A 246 27.23 45.22 -30.26
C LYS A 246 27.60 46.29 -31.28
N LYS A 247 27.84 45.91 -32.53
CA LYS A 247 28.10 46.85 -33.62
C LYS A 247 26.89 47.76 -33.89
N ASP A 248 25.69 47.20 -33.94
CA ASP A 248 24.44 47.96 -34.11
C ASP A 248 24.19 48.87 -32.90
N SER A 249 24.55 48.44 -31.68
CA SER A 249 24.48 49.27 -30.48
C SER A 249 25.47 50.44 -30.54
N GLU A 250 26.68 50.23 -31.06
CA GLU A 250 27.65 51.31 -31.29
C GLU A 250 27.13 52.28 -32.35
N GLU A 251 26.52 51.79 -33.44
CA GLU A 251 25.92 52.58 -34.51
C GLU A 251 24.67 53.36 -34.04
N MET A 252 23.81 52.74 -33.22
CA MET A 252 22.72 53.44 -32.52
C MET A 252 23.24 54.47 -31.50
N GLY A 253 24.41 54.25 -30.91
CA GLY A 253 25.08 55.25 -30.07
C GLY A 253 25.39 56.54 -30.83
N TYR A 254 25.83 56.42 -32.09
CA TYR A 254 25.98 57.57 -32.99
C TYR A 254 24.63 58.23 -33.30
N GLY A 255 23.59 57.44 -33.60
CA GLY A 255 22.23 57.95 -33.82
C GLY A 255 21.63 58.66 -32.59
N PHE A 256 21.88 58.17 -31.38
CA PHE A 256 21.45 58.80 -30.14
C PHE A 256 22.19 60.11 -29.86
N ALA A 257 23.47 60.21 -30.24
CA ALA A 257 24.21 61.46 -30.19
C ALA A 257 23.61 62.52 -31.15
N GLU A 258 23.18 62.10 -32.36
CA GLU A 258 22.47 62.93 -33.32
C GLU A 258 21.10 63.38 -32.78
N LEU A 259 20.33 62.46 -32.17
CA LEU A 259 19.05 62.76 -31.54
C LEU A 259 19.18 63.67 -30.32
N LYS A 260 20.24 63.55 -29.53
CA LYS A 260 20.52 64.45 -28.41
C LYS A 260 20.79 65.88 -28.90
N LYS A 261 21.41 66.02 -30.07
CA LYS A 261 21.62 67.31 -30.72
C LYS A 261 20.29 67.91 -31.21
N LEU A 262 19.44 67.10 -31.82
CA LEU A 262 18.06 67.49 -32.20
C LEU A 262 17.19 67.83 -30.98
N ALA A 263 17.32 67.10 -29.87
CA ALA A 263 16.59 67.36 -28.63
C ALA A 263 16.99 68.70 -28.01
N ALA A 264 18.28 69.05 -28.03
CA ALA A 264 18.76 70.37 -27.61
C ALA A 264 18.21 71.50 -28.50
N GLU A 265 18.03 71.24 -29.80
CA GLU A 265 17.41 72.17 -30.75
C GLU A 265 15.90 72.31 -30.51
N LEU A 266 15.23 71.22 -30.11
CA LEU A 266 13.83 71.21 -29.71
C LEU A 266 13.59 71.92 -28.37
N GLU A 267 14.51 71.80 -27.41
CA GLU A 267 14.45 72.48 -26.11
C GLU A 267 14.55 74.00 -26.29
N LYS A 268 15.42 74.46 -27.20
CA LYS A 268 15.45 75.87 -27.64
C LYS A 268 14.14 76.32 -28.29
N HIS A 269 13.50 75.47 -29.09
CA HIS A 269 12.22 75.80 -29.73
C HIS A 269 11.03 75.77 -28.74
N SER A 270 11.12 74.96 -27.69
CA SER A 270 10.19 74.94 -26.55
C SER A 270 10.25 76.26 -25.77
N GLU A 271 11.45 76.79 -25.51
CA GLU A 271 11.62 78.11 -24.88
C GLU A 271 11.03 79.24 -25.75
N GLU A 272 11.19 79.16 -27.08
CA GLU A 272 10.52 80.08 -28.02
C GLU A 272 8.99 79.96 -28.00
N MET A 273 8.43 78.75 -27.92
CA MET A 273 6.97 78.55 -27.79
C MET A 273 6.44 79.06 -26.45
N GLY A 274 7.18 78.91 -25.34
CA GLY A 274 6.80 79.46 -24.03
C GLY A 274 6.65 81.00 -24.05
N THR A 275 7.49 81.70 -24.81
CA THR A 275 7.31 83.15 -25.01
C THR A 275 6.07 83.53 -25.82
N ARG A 276 5.62 82.66 -26.73
CA ARG A 276 4.41 82.85 -27.55
C ARG A 276 3.14 82.58 -26.73
N ASP A 277 3.16 81.60 -25.83
CA ASP A 277 2.05 81.32 -24.91
C ASP A 277 1.82 82.47 -23.93
N LEU A 278 2.89 83.05 -23.35
CA LEU A 278 2.77 84.27 -22.53
C LEU A 278 2.20 85.47 -23.30
N LYS A 279 2.41 85.52 -24.62
CA LYS A 279 1.85 86.55 -25.49
C LYS A 279 0.36 86.30 -25.78
N LEU A 280 -0.05 85.04 -25.90
CA LEU A 280 -1.43 84.62 -26.07
C LEU A 280 -2.26 84.83 -24.80
N GLU A 281 -1.71 84.56 -23.61
CA GLU A 281 -2.37 84.84 -22.33
C GLU A 281 -2.67 86.35 -22.17
N ARG A 282 -1.71 87.20 -22.54
CA ARG A 282 -1.87 88.67 -22.50
C ARG A 282 -2.92 89.16 -23.51
N LEU A 283 -3.11 88.45 -24.63
CA LEU A 283 -4.17 88.72 -25.60
C LEU A 283 -5.54 88.22 -25.11
N ALA A 284 -5.60 87.05 -24.45
CA ALA A 284 -6.81 86.52 -23.85
C ALA A 284 -7.35 87.45 -22.75
N ALA A 285 -6.49 87.98 -21.88
CA ALA A 285 -6.87 88.98 -20.89
C ALA A 285 -7.38 90.29 -21.53
N LYS A 286 -6.82 90.68 -22.68
CA LYS A 286 -7.28 91.85 -23.46
C LYS A 286 -8.66 91.61 -24.06
N LEU A 287 -8.92 90.41 -24.58
CA LEU A 287 -10.22 89.99 -25.09
C LEU A 287 -11.25 89.93 -23.96
N GLU A 288 -10.92 89.41 -22.78
CA GLU A 288 -11.84 89.38 -21.64
C GLU A 288 -12.22 90.79 -21.17
N HIS A 289 -11.28 91.73 -21.15
CA HIS A 289 -11.57 93.14 -20.91
C HIS A 289 -12.49 93.73 -21.99
N GLN A 290 -12.27 93.41 -23.27
CA GLN A 290 -13.16 93.86 -24.34
C GLN A 290 -14.56 93.24 -24.22
N THR A 291 -14.68 91.98 -23.82
CA THR A 291 -15.97 91.33 -23.58
C THR A 291 -16.73 92.00 -22.44
N LYS A 292 -16.06 92.35 -21.33
CA LYS A 292 -16.67 93.09 -20.21
C LYS A 292 -17.14 94.50 -20.61
N GLU A 293 -16.38 95.20 -21.45
CA GLU A 293 -16.80 96.51 -21.98
C GLU A 293 -17.96 96.35 -22.97
N LEU A 294 -17.99 95.28 -23.77
CA LEU A 294 -19.08 95.00 -24.70
C LEU A 294 -20.38 94.64 -23.97
N GLU A 295 -20.32 93.88 -22.87
CA GLU A 295 -21.48 93.61 -22.01
C GLU A 295 -22.00 94.89 -21.34
N LYS A 296 -21.10 95.79 -20.93
CA LYS A 296 -21.47 97.10 -20.39
C LYS A 296 -22.18 97.96 -21.45
N GLN A 297 -21.67 97.99 -22.68
CA GLN A 297 -22.32 98.66 -23.82
C GLN A 297 -23.67 98.02 -24.15
N HIS A 298 -23.77 96.69 -24.12
CA HIS A 298 -25.04 95.98 -24.33
C HIS A 298 -26.06 96.34 -23.25
N SER A 299 -25.65 96.44 -21.98
CA SER A 299 -26.53 96.85 -20.86
C SER A 299 -27.00 98.32 -20.95
N GLN A 300 -26.19 99.20 -21.55
CA GLN A 300 -26.59 100.58 -21.83
C GLN A 300 -27.55 100.64 -23.02
N PHE A 301 -27.25 99.90 -24.09
CA PHE A 301 -28.11 99.81 -25.27
C PHE A 301 -29.49 99.23 -24.92
N GLN A 302 -29.54 98.21 -24.08
CA GLN A 302 -30.79 97.58 -23.63
C GLN A 302 -31.66 98.56 -22.81
N ARG A 303 -31.05 99.36 -21.92
CA ARG A 303 -31.74 100.46 -21.22
C ARG A 303 -32.27 101.52 -22.18
N HIS A 304 -31.49 101.85 -23.22
CA HIS A 304 -31.91 102.81 -24.24
C HIS A 304 -33.11 102.28 -25.05
N PHE A 305 -33.08 101.00 -25.41
CA PHE A 305 -34.16 100.33 -26.14
C PHE A 305 -35.46 100.27 -25.31
N GLN A 306 -35.36 100.04 -24.01
CA GLN A 306 -36.52 100.01 -23.10
C GLN A 306 -37.17 101.39 -22.94
N ASN A 307 -36.36 102.46 -22.86
CA ASN A 307 -36.85 103.85 -22.84
C ASN A 307 -37.49 104.26 -24.17
N MET A 308 -36.92 103.81 -25.30
CA MET A 308 -37.50 104.02 -26.63
C MET A 308 -38.87 103.35 -26.77
N TYR A 309 -39.05 102.13 -26.25
CA TYR A 309 -40.32 101.40 -26.31
C TYR A 309 -41.43 102.10 -25.46
N LEU A 310 -41.06 102.63 -24.29
CA LEU A 310 -41.94 103.44 -23.44
C LEU A 310 -42.31 104.79 -24.10
N SER A 311 -41.39 105.41 -24.85
CA SER A 311 -41.63 106.64 -25.61
C SER A 311 -42.55 106.39 -26.82
N ALA A 312 -42.35 105.29 -27.56
CA ALA A 312 -43.22 104.88 -28.66
C ALA A 312 -44.65 104.57 -28.19
N GLY A 313 -44.81 103.98 -26.98
CA GLY A 313 -46.12 103.78 -26.36
C GLY A 313 -46.84 105.09 -25.98
N LYS A 314 -46.09 106.13 -25.58
CA LYS A 314 -46.64 107.48 -25.35
C LYS A 314 -47.00 108.19 -26.65
N GLN A 315 -46.18 108.06 -27.70
CA GLN A 315 -46.49 108.61 -29.03
C GLN A 315 -47.71 107.94 -29.68
N LYS A 316 -47.88 106.61 -29.53
CA LYS A 316 -49.06 105.87 -30.05
C LYS A 316 -50.39 106.29 -29.39
N LYS A 317 -50.38 106.64 -28.10
CA LYS A 317 -51.56 107.22 -27.40
C LYS A 317 -51.87 108.65 -27.83
N MET A 318 -50.86 109.39 -28.31
CA MET A 318 -51.04 110.76 -28.80
C MET A 318 -51.56 110.76 -30.24
N VAL A 319 -51.07 109.84 -31.09
CA VAL A 319 -51.55 109.65 -32.47
C VAL A 319 -53.01 109.21 -32.50
N THR A 320 -53.44 108.28 -31.63
CA THR A 320 -54.85 107.85 -31.54
C THR A 320 -55.79 108.99 -31.10
N LYS A 321 -55.35 109.85 -30.16
CA LYS A 321 -56.08 111.08 -29.82
C LYS A 321 -56.13 112.10 -30.97
N LEU A 322 -55.09 112.15 -31.80
CA LEU A 322 -55.02 113.04 -32.97
C LEU A 322 -55.90 112.52 -34.12
N GLU A 323 -56.01 111.21 -34.31
CA GLU A 323 -56.89 110.57 -35.29
C GLU A 323 -58.38 110.80 -34.97
N GLU A 324 -58.79 110.66 -33.71
CA GLU A 324 -60.17 110.99 -33.28
C GLU A 324 -60.50 112.49 -33.50
N HIS A 325 -59.52 113.37 -33.27
CA HIS A 325 -59.67 114.82 -33.50
C HIS A 325 -59.71 115.17 -35.01
N CYS A 326 -58.96 114.45 -35.85
CA CYS A 326 -59.00 114.60 -37.30
C CYS A 326 -60.34 114.12 -37.89
N GLU A 327 -60.91 113.01 -37.42
CA GLU A 327 -62.26 112.61 -37.86
C GLU A 327 -63.35 113.61 -37.48
N TRP A 328 -63.24 114.22 -36.28
CA TRP A 328 -64.13 115.28 -35.85
C TRP A 328 -64.01 116.53 -36.74
N MET A 329 -62.78 116.92 -37.10
CA MET A 329 -62.54 118.03 -38.04
C MET A 329 -63.08 117.74 -39.45
N VAL A 330 -62.90 116.53 -39.97
CA VAL A 330 -63.40 116.15 -41.31
C VAL A 330 -64.93 116.23 -41.37
N ARG A 331 -65.64 115.74 -40.34
CA ARG A 331 -67.11 115.87 -40.25
C ARG A 331 -67.58 117.34 -40.19
N ARG A 332 -66.77 118.24 -39.62
CA ARG A 332 -67.04 119.68 -39.59
C ARG A 332 -66.73 120.37 -40.91
N ASN A 333 -65.69 119.93 -41.62
CA ASN A 333 -65.31 120.48 -42.93
C ASN A 333 -66.32 120.12 -44.03
N VAL A 334 -66.86 118.89 -44.04
CA VAL A 334 -67.94 118.52 -44.98
C VAL A 334 -69.19 119.39 -44.78
N LYS A 335 -69.50 119.78 -43.54
CA LYS A 335 -70.61 120.73 -43.25
C LYS A 335 -70.29 122.16 -43.73
N LEU A 336 -69.03 122.59 -43.67
CA LEU A 336 -68.59 123.90 -44.13
C LEU A 336 -68.50 123.98 -45.66
N GLU A 337 -68.09 122.92 -46.35
CA GLU A 337 -68.04 122.88 -47.82
C GLU A 337 -69.43 122.94 -48.45
N ALA A 338 -70.44 122.28 -47.86
CA ALA A 338 -71.82 122.42 -48.30
C ALA A 338 -72.37 123.86 -48.13
N ALA A 339 -71.87 124.61 -47.15
CA ALA A 339 -72.20 126.02 -46.95
C ALA A 339 -71.42 126.93 -47.93
N ALA A 340 -70.16 126.62 -48.24
CA ALA A 340 -69.31 127.41 -49.13
C ALA A 340 -69.74 127.33 -50.61
N VAL A 341 -70.20 126.17 -51.10
CA VAL A 341 -70.75 126.03 -52.46
C VAL A 341 -71.96 126.95 -52.69
N LYS A 342 -72.79 127.15 -51.65
CA LYS A 342 -73.91 128.11 -51.67
C LYS A 342 -73.44 129.58 -51.75
N VAL A 343 -72.29 129.91 -51.15
CA VAL A 343 -71.69 131.25 -51.20
C VAL A 343 -70.99 131.49 -52.55
N GLY A 344 -70.31 130.47 -53.10
CA GLY A 344 -69.62 130.54 -54.40
C GLY A 344 -70.57 130.80 -55.58
N HIS A 345 -71.80 130.27 -55.54
CA HIS A 345 -72.81 130.57 -56.56
C HIS A 345 -73.32 132.02 -56.49
N LYS A 346 -73.41 132.61 -55.29
CA LYS A 346 -73.80 134.03 -55.11
C LYS A 346 -72.68 135.01 -55.48
N ALA A 347 -71.42 134.62 -55.28
CA ALA A 347 -70.28 135.49 -55.59
C ALA A 347 -70.01 135.62 -57.09
N LYS A 348 -70.15 134.53 -57.88
CA LYS A 348 -70.00 134.59 -59.35
C LYS A 348 -71.06 135.45 -60.03
N GLU A 349 -72.28 135.51 -59.49
CA GLU A 349 -73.33 136.43 -59.96
C GLU A 349 -72.95 137.90 -59.67
N SER A 350 -72.35 138.15 -58.51
CA SER A 350 -71.94 139.50 -58.09
C SER A 350 -70.73 140.04 -58.87
N GLU A 351 -69.79 139.19 -59.29
CA GLU A 351 -68.67 139.63 -60.15
C GLU A 351 -69.12 140.01 -61.56
N LYS A 352 -70.10 139.30 -62.11
CA LYS A 352 -70.67 139.61 -63.44
C LYS A 352 -71.32 140.99 -63.48
N GLN A 353 -72.05 141.36 -62.42
CA GLN A 353 -72.63 142.71 -62.29
C GLN A 353 -71.58 143.81 -62.08
N LYS A 354 -70.41 143.46 -61.52
CA LYS A 354 -69.33 144.43 -61.26
C LYS A 354 -68.54 144.78 -62.52
N SER A 355 -68.32 143.82 -63.42
CA SER A 355 -67.68 144.09 -64.72
C SER A 355 -68.54 145.02 -65.60
N GLU A 356 -69.87 144.89 -65.56
CA GLU A 356 -70.82 145.75 -66.29
C GLU A 356 -70.96 147.17 -65.68
N LEU A 357 -70.50 147.38 -64.45
CA LEU A 357 -70.42 148.70 -63.80
C LEU A 357 -69.10 149.41 -64.07
N LYS A 358 -68.03 148.64 -64.30
CA LYS A 358 -66.69 149.18 -64.57
C LYS A 358 -66.60 149.83 -65.96
N GLU A 359 -67.24 149.23 -66.95
CA GLU A 359 -67.31 149.74 -68.33
C GLU A 359 -68.08 151.08 -68.42
N ARG A 360 -69.20 151.19 -67.69
CA ARG A 360 -69.98 152.46 -67.58
C ARG A 360 -69.24 153.58 -66.85
N HIS A 361 -68.34 153.26 -65.93
CA HIS A 361 -67.62 154.29 -65.20
C HIS A 361 -66.46 154.88 -66.01
N GLU A 362 -65.81 154.07 -66.86
CA GLU A 362 -64.79 154.54 -67.80
C GLU A 362 -65.38 155.45 -68.89
N GLU A 363 -66.64 155.23 -69.31
CA GLU A 363 -67.37 156.16 -70.19
C GLU A 363 -67.67 157.51 -69.50
N MET A 364 -68.13 157.52 -68.25
CA MET A 364 -68.35 158.77 -67.51
C MET A 364 -67.05 159.55 -67.24
N GLY A 365 -65.92 158.85 -67.12
CA GLY A 365 -64.60 159.47 -67.01
C GLY A 365 -64.15 160.22 -68.26
N GLN A 366 -64.68 159.88 -69.44
CA GLN A 366 -64.45 160.63 -70.68
C GLN A 366 -65.39 161.85 -70.79
N GLN A 367 -66.64 161.75 -70.31
CA GLN A 367 -67.57 162.88 -70.29
C GLN A 367 -67.19 163.99 -69.31
N ALA A 368 -66.60 163.65 -68.15
CA ALA A 368 -66.19 164.65 -67.16
C ALA A 368 -64.99 165.50 -67.63
N LYS A 369 -64.07 164.91 -68.40
CA LYS A 369 -62.93 165.63 -68.99
C LYS A 369 -63.35 166.59 -70.10
N GLU A 370 -64.43 166.28 -70.83
CA GLU A 370 -65.05 167.22 -71.78
C GLU A 370 -65.73 168.40 -71.04
N SER A 371 -66.28 168.16 -69.84
CA SER A 371 -66.89 169.20 -69.00
C SER A 371 -65.87 170.17 -68.40
N GLU A 372 -64.67 169.69 -68.02
CA GLU A 372 -63.55 170.57 -67.64
C GLU A 372 -63.11 171.49 -68.79
N LYS A 373 -63.22 171.01 -70.04
CA LYS A 373 -62.91 171.80 -71.24
C LYS A 373 -63.97 172.89 -71.49
N GLN A 374 -65.26 172.58 -71.38
CA GLN A 374 -66.33 173.58 -71.53
C GLN A 374 -66.35 174.63 -70.41
N LYS A 375 -65.98 174.26 -69.17
CA LYS A 375 -65.91 175.23 -68.08
C LYS A 375 -64.75 176.22 -68.24
N SER A 376 -63.66 175.76 -68.88
CA SER A 376 -62.55 176.62 -69.28
C SER A 376 -62.87 177.56 -70.45
N GLU A 377 -63.94 177.30 -71.22
CA GLU A 377 -64.48 178.22 -72.24
C GLU A 377 -65.50 179.22 -71.66
N LEU A 378 -66.12 178.88 -70.51
CA LEU A 378 -66.93 179.79 -69.69
C LEU A 378 -66.10 180.74 -68.82
N LYS A 379 -64.77 180.53 -68.75
CA LYS A 379 -63.76 181.59 -68.51
C LYS A 379 -64.05 182.83 -69.35
N GLU A 380 -64.44 182.59 -70.58
CA GLU A 380 -64.61 183.57 -71.65
C GLU A 380 -65.38 184.84 -71.30
N ARG A 381 -66.60 184.57 -70.83
CA ARG A 381 -67.77 185.40 -71.15
C ARG A 381 -68.32 186.17 -69.97
N HIS A 382 -68.01 185.78 -68.73
CA HIS A 382 -68.53 186.51 -67.57
C HIS A 382 -67.65 187.68 -67.15
N GLU A 383 -66.38 187.68 -67.59
CA GLU A 383 -65.48 188.84 -67.56
C GLU A 383 -65.78 189.84 -68.71
N GLU A 384 -66.61 189.48 -69.71
CA GLU A 384 -67.04 190.35 -70.83
C GLU A 384 -68.51 190.79 -70.75
N MET A 385 -69.41 189.99 -70.17
CA MET A 385 -70.83 190.35 -70.03
C MET A 385 -71.11 191.04 -68.70
N ALA A 386 -71.79 192.17 -68.84
CA ALA A 386 -72.45 192.93 -67.78
C ALA A 386 -71.55 193.90 -66.99
N GLU A 387 -70.47 194.34 -67.64
CA GLU A 387 -70.08 195.75 -67.73
C GLU A 387 -70.98 196.53 -68.74
N GLN A 388 -72.00 195.92 -69.40
CA GLN A 388 -72.76 196.54 -70.52
C GLN A 388 -74.26 196.14 -70.68
N THR A 389 -75.08 196.11 -69.61
CA THR A 389 -76.54 195.97 -69.76
C THR A 389 -77.29 196.58 -68.55
N GLU A 390 -77.56 197.89 -68.38
CA GLU A 390 -77.44 199.12 -69.18
C GLU A 390 -77.59 199.01 -70.71
N ALA A 391 -78.86 199.06 -71.12
CA ALA A 391 -79.31 199.78 -72.32
C ALA A 391 -78.84 199.27 -73.69
N VAL A 392 -79.69 198.46 -74.33
CA VAL A 392 -80.24 198.85 -75.63
C VAL A 392 -81.70 198.40 -75.66
N VAL A 393 -82.61 199.32 -75.36
CA VAL A 393 -83.98 199.26 -75.88
C VAL A 393 -84.25 200.66 -76.43
N VAL A 394 -83.72 200.91 -77.63
CA VAL A 394 -84.13 202.03 -78.46
C VAL A 394 -85.24 201.51 -79.35
N GLU A 395 -86.42 202.13 -79.16
CA GLU A 395 -87.53 202.24 -80.11
C GLU A 395 -88.26 200.94 -80.49
N THR A 396 -89.59 200.89 -80.49
CA THR A 396 -90.59 201.85 -81.04
C THR A 396 -91.95 201.51 -80.37
N GLU A 397 -92.84 202.46 -80.03
CA GLU A 397 -93.92 203.02 -80.90
C GLU A 397 -94.55 201.93 -81.80
N GLU A 398 -95.83 201.59 -81.76
CA GLU A 398 -97.08 202.31 -81.52
C GLU A 398 -98.15 201.30 -81.07
#